data_AF-C4IDG0-F1
#
_entry.id   AF-C4IDG0-F1
#
_cell.length_a   1.000
_cell.length_b   1.000
_cell.length_c   1.000
_cell.angle_alpha   90.00
_cell.angle_beta   90.00
_cell.angle_gamma   90.00
#
_symmetry.space_group_name_H-M   'P 1'
#
loop_
_entity.id
_entity.type
_entity.pdbx_description
1 polymer ?
#
loop_
_entity_poly.entity_id
_entity_poly.type
_entity_poly.pdbx_seq_one_letter_code
_entity_poly.pdbx_strand_id
1 'polypeptide(L)'
;MQINGVSNSYTSSSNNTSQIQSLQSQLKSLQSDLKSVQSDTTLDEESKSTQVSLLESQISTIQSQISSIQSENSSNSNDSQSKNQQSNKNDDINRGDVVVSGNLNTLIEATRSGDTDTINKLKAQSNSEQNNTYSSF
;
A
#
# COMPACT_ATOMS: atom_id res chain seq x y z
N MET A 1 36.34 -4.51 -12.86
CA MET A 1 35.84 -3.50 -11.90
C MET A 1 34.58 -4.07 -11.26
N GLN A 2 34.66 -4.48 -9.99
CA GLN A 2 33.50 -4.95 -9.21
C GLN A 2 32.72 -3.72 -8.74
N ILE A 3 31.43 -3.63 -9.10
CA ILE A 3 30.56 -2.53 -8.68
C ILE A 3 29.77 -3.03 -7.48
N ASN A 4 30.27 -2.75 -6.28
CA ASN A 4 29.56 -2.99 -5.01
C ASN A 4 28.40 -2.00 -4.86
N GLY A 5 27.29 -2.28 -5.54
CA GLY A 5 26.01 -1.61 -5.31
C GLY A 5 25.24 -2.26 -4.17
N VAL A 6 25.79 -2.26 -2.95
CA VAL A 6 25.02 -2.61 -1.75
C VAL A 6 24.24 -1.36 -1.35
N SER A 7 23.08 -1.18 -1.97
CA SER A 7 22.12 -0.15 -1.59
C SER A 7 21.65 -0.41 -0.17
N ASN A 8 22.17 0.41 0.74
CA ASN A 8 21.87 0.43 2.17
C ASN A 8 20.41 0.88 2.41
N SER A 9 19.44 -0.01 2.16
CA SER A 9 17.99 0.23 2.38
C SER A 9 17.49 -0.34 3.72
N TYR A 10 18.39 -0.83 4.58
CA TYR A 10 18.01 -1.61 5.76
C TYR A 10 17.61 -0.76 6.98
N THR A 11 17.86 0.55 6.96
CA THR A 11 17.79 1.38 8.17
C THR A 11 16.39 1.91 8.48
N SER A 12 15.52 2.11 7.50
CA SER A 12 14.15 2.62 7.76
C SER A 12 13.17 1.51 8.14
N SER A 13 13.30 0.31 7.58
CA SER A 13 12.40 -0.81 7.86
C SER A 13 12.54 -1.32 9.30
N SER A 14 13.77 -1.40 9.82
CA SER A 14 14.04 -1.89 11.19
C SER A 14 13.43 -1.01 12.28
N ASN A 15 13.39 0.31 12.09
CA ASN A 15 12.80 1.24 13.07
C ASN A 15 11.28 1.11 13.15
N ASN A 16 10.61 0.98 11.99
CA ASN A 16 9.16 0.81 11.92
C ASN A 16 8.71 -0.52 12.55
N THR A 17 9.49 -1.59 12.42
CA THR A 17 9.18 -2.87 13.08
C THR A 17 9.21 -2.76 14.60
N SER A 18 10.26 -2.16 15.17
CA SER A 18 10.35 -1.96 16.63
C SER A 18 9.25 -1.03 17.16
N GLN A 19 8.90 0.01 16.40
CA GLN A 19 7.79 0.90 16.77
C GLN A 19 6.45 0.17 16.77
N ILE A 20 6.15 -0.64 15.74
CA ILE A 20 4.93 -1.46 15.70
C ILE A 20 4.88 -2.44 16.89
N GLN A 21 5.99 -3.09 17.23
CA GLN A 21 6.04 -4.00 18.38
C GLN A 21 5.77 -3.29 19.72
N SER A 22 6.31 -2.07 19.90
CA SER A 22 6.03 -1.25 21.07
C SER A 22 4.55 -0.88 21.14
N LEU A 23 3.98 -0.41 20.04
CA LEU A 23 2.55 -0.06 19.96
C LEU A 23 1.64 -1.29 20.22
N GLN A 24 2.00 -2.46 19.71
CA GLN A 24 1.28 -3.71 19.99
C GLN A 24 1.33 -4.11 21.46
N SER A 25 2.46 -3.85 22.14
CA SER A 25 2.61 -4.13 23.57
C SER A 25 1.77 -3.18 24.42
N GLN A 26 1.74 -1.89 24.05
CA GLN A 26 0.85 -0.90 24.66
C GLN A 26 -0.62 -1.27 24.46
N LEU A 27 -1.00 -1.70 23.26
CA LEU A 27 -2.37 -2.14 22.93
C LEU A 27 -2.81 -3.31 23.84
N LYS A 28 -1.95 -4.31 24.04
CA LYS A 28 -2.24 -5.44 24.95
C LYS A 28 -2.42 -4.99 26.39
N SER A 29 -1.62 -4.04 26.84
CA SER A 29 -1.70 -3.50 28.21
C SER A 29 -3.01 -2.76 28.40
N LEU A 30 -3.38 -1.86 27.47
CA LEU A 30 -4.65 -1.13 27.51
C LEU A 30 -5.87 -2.07 27.44
N GLN A 31 -5.80 -3.15 26.66
CA GLN A 31 -6.87 -4.16 26.62
C GLN A 31 -7.00 -4.91 27.95
N SER A 32 -5.89 -5.14 28.67
CA SER A 32 -5.90 -5.72 30.01
C SER A 32 -6.50 -4.75 31.03
N ASP A 33 -6.12 -3.47 30.96
CA ASP A 33 -6.66 -2.42 31.82
C ASP A 33 -8.15 -2.24 31.58
N LEU A 34 -8.61 -2.24 30.33
CA LEU A 34 -10.02 -2.17 29.96
C LEU A 34 -10.82 -3.32 30.59
N LYS A 35 -10.32 -4.56 30.49
CA LYS A 35 -10.95 -5.71 31.14
C LYS A 35 -10.97 -5.58 32.66
N SER A 36 -9.89 -5.07 33.24
CA SER A 36 -9.78 -4.87 34.69
C SER A 36 -10.81 -3.86 35.17
N VAL A 37 -10.89 -2.68 34.52
CA VAL A 37 -11.91 -1.66 34.80
C VAL A 37 -13.31 -2.22 34.62
N GLN A 38 -13.59 -2.97 33.54
CA GLN A 38 -14.90 -3.58 33.32
C GLN A 38 -15.29 -4.57 34.43
N SER A 39 -14.33 -5.33 34.95
CA SER A 39 -14.53 -6.27 36.06
C SER A 39 -14.51 -5.63 37.44
N ASP A 40 -14.08 -4.38 37.56
CA ASP A 40 -13.98 -3.67 38.83
C ASP A 40 -15.37 -3.35 39.37
N THR A 41 -15.68 -3.87 40.56
CA THR A 41 -16.95 -3.64 41.26
C THR A 41 -16.84 -2.53 42.32
N THR A 42 -15.66 -1.94 42.51
CA THR A 42 -15.39 -0.90 43.51
C THR A 42 -15.59 0.51 42.96
N LEU A 43 -15.56 0.66 41.63
CA LEU A 43 -15.86 1.92 40.94
C LEU A 43 -17.36 2.12 40.78
N ASP A 44 -17.81 3.36 40.87
CA ASP A 44 -19.15 3.75 40.46
C ASP A 44 -19.30 3.73 38.93
N GLU A 45 -20.53 3.64 38.45
CA GLU A 45 -20.86 3.49 37.03
C GLU A 45 -20.33 4.65 36.17
N GLU A 46 -20.30 5.88 36.70
CA GLU A 46 -19.88 7.07 35.96
C GLU A 46 -18.35 7.13 35.82
N SER A 47 -17.62 6.85 36.90
CA SER A 47 -16.16 6.70 36.87
C SER A 47 -15.74 5.56 35.93
N LYS A 48 -16.46 4.44 35.98
CA LYS A 48 -16.22 3.27 35.13
C LYS A 48 -16.44 3.59 33.65
N SER A 49 -17.57 4.22 33.33
CA SER A 49 -17.90 4.65 31.97
C SER A 49 -16.85 5.62 31.40
N THR A 50 -16.40 6.58 32.21
CA THR A 50 -15.36 7.55 31.82
C THR A 50 -14.03 6.86 31.53
N GLN A 51 -13.58 5.94 32.40
CA GLN A 51 -12.35 5.20 32.19
C GLN A 51 -12.42 4.27 30.98
N VAL A 52 -13.53 3.56 30.79
CA VAL A 52 -13.76 2.72 29.61
C VAL A 52 -13.66 3.55 28.34
N SER A 53 -14.36 4.69 28.28
CA SER A 53 -14.35 5.58 27.10
C SER A 53 -12.94 6.10 26.78
N LEU A 54 -12.17 6.45 27.81
CA LEU A 54 -10.79 6.90 27.66
C LEU A 54 -9.89 5.79 27.09
N LEU A 55 -9.99 4.58 27.65
CA LEU A 55 -9.21 3.42 27.22
C LEU A 55 -9.56 3.01 25.78
N GLU A 56 -10.84 3.02 25.41
CA GLU A 56 -11.29 2.76 24.03
C GLU A 56 -10.73 3.78 23.03
N SER A 57 -10.72 5.07 23.40
CA SER A 57 -10.14 6.14 22.59
C SER A 57 -8.63 5.94 22.37
N GLN A 58 -7.90 5.57 23.43
CA GLN A 58 -6.46 5.29 23.35
C GLN A 58 -6.18 4.06 22.47
N ILE A 59 -6.97 2.99 22.64
CA ILE A 59 -6.88 1.77 21.81
C ILE A 59 -7.07 2.11 20.33
N SER A 60 -8.13 2.86 19.99
CA SER A 60 -8.41 3.29 18.61
C SER A 60 -7.26 4.11 18.02
N THR A 61 -6.70 5.04 18.80
CA THR A 61 -5.56 5.86 18.39
C THR A 61 -4.34 5.00 18.05
N ILE A 62 -3.99 4.04 18.91
CA ILE A 62 -2.86 3.13 18.68
C ILE A 62 -3.09 2.25 17.45
N GLN A 63 -4.32 1.74 17.25
CA GLN A 63 -4.66 0.95 16.06
C GLN A 63 -4.50 1.75 14.77
N SER A 64 -4.90 3.02 14.78
CA SER A 64 -4.71 3.95 13.66
C SER A 64 -3.22 4.16 13.38
N GLN A 65 -2.40 4.43 14.40
CA GLN A 65 -0.95 4.59 14.26
C GLN A 65 -0.27 3.37 13.66
N ILE A 66 -0.62 2.15 14.12
CA ILE A 66 -0.09 0.91 13.56
C ILE A 66 -0.44 0.80 12.06
N SER A 67 -1.68 1.11 11.70
CA SER A 67 -2.17 1.03 10.32
C SER A 67 -1.46 2.03 9.41
N SER A 68 -1.20 3.26 9.89
CA SER A 68 -0.42 4.27 9.16
C SER A 68 1.01 3.80 8.90
N ILE A 69 1.72 3.30 9.92
CA ILE A 69 3.11 2.82 9.78
C ILE A 69 3.18 1.61 8.83
N GLN A 70 2.20 0.70 8.89
CA GLN A 70 2.12 -0.43 7.97
C GLN A 70 1.89 0.01 6.51
N SER A 71 1.06 1.04 6.31
CA SER A 71 0.81 1.62 4.99
C SER A 71 2.06 2.31 4.43
N GLU A 72 2.78 3.06 5.26
CA GLU A 72 4.06 3.69 4.88
C GLU A 72 5.12 2.66 4.48
N ASN A 73 5.24 1.54 5.21
CA ASN A 73 6.15 0.45 4.86
C ASN A 73 5.83 -0.19 3.50
N SER A 74 4.54 -0.28 3.16
CA SER A 74 4.08 -0.85 1.89
C SER A 74 4.35 0.12 0.72
N SER A 75 4.20 1.42 0.94
CA SER A 75 4.50 2.46 -0.05
C SER A 75 6.01 2.56 -0.35
N ASN A 76 6.87 2.49 0.68
CA ASN A 76 8.32 2.60 0.51
C ASN A 76 8.95 1.38 -0.20
N SER A 77 8.33 0.19 -0.11
CA SER A 77 8.78 -0.99 -0.87
C SER A 77 8.59 -0.83 -2.38
N ASN A 78 7.56 -0.10 -2.82
CA ASN A 78 7.28 0.09 -4.24
C ASN A 78 8.27 1.06 -4.92
N ASP A 79 8.78 2.06 -4.20
CA ASP A 79 9.75 3.01 -4.74
C ASP A 79 11.15 2.41 -4.96
N SER A 80 11.52 1.39 -4.19
CA SER A 80 12.82 0.71 -4.33
C SER A 80 12.90 -0.20 -5.56
N GLN A 81 11.76 -0.67 -6.09
CA GLN A 81 11.72 -1.50 -7.30
C GLN A 81 11.79 -0.69 -8.60
N SER A 82 11.49 0.61 -8.56
CA SER A 82 11.47 1.46 -9.75
C SER A 82 12.87 1.92 -10.19
N LYS A 83 13.85 2.01 -9.29
CA LYS A 83 15.21 2.49 -9.63
C LYS A 83 16.17 1.45 -10.23
N ASN A 84 15.83 0.16 -10.21
CA ASN A 84 16.70 -0.89 -10.77
C ASN A 84 16.38 -1.30 -12.21
N GLN A 85 15.38 -0.69 -12.87
CA GLN A 85 15.03 -1.02 -14.27
C GLN A 85 15.57 -0.03 -15.31
N GLN A 86 16.43 0.92 -14.93
CA GLN A 86 16.99 1.91 -15.88
C GLN A 86 18.39 1.55 -16.42
N SER A 87 18.88 0.32 -16.27
CA SER A 87 20.15 -0.09 -16.88
C SER A 87 20.14 -1.54 -17.35
N ASN A 88 19.29 -1.84 -18.33
CA ASN A 88 19.69 -2.62 -19.50
C ASN A 88 18.48 -2.84 -20.41
N LYS A 89 18.51 -2.23 -21.59
CA LYS A 89 18.08 -2.80 -22.89
C LYS A 89 18.06 -1.69 -23.93
N ASN A 90 19.25 -1.19 -24.25
CA ASN A 90 19.57 -1.09 -25.66
C ASN A 90 19.89 -2.52 -26.06
N ASP A 91 19.02 -3.15 -26.85
CA ASP A 91 19.34 -4.14 -27.89
C ASP A 91 18.08 -4.96 -28.23
N ASP A 92 17.79 -4.98 -29.53
CA ASP A 92 16.87 -5.86 -30.26
C ASP A 92 15.36 -5.60 -30.06
N ILE A 93 14.69 -4.84 -30.92
CA ILE A 93 14.34 -5.15 -32.32
C ILE A 93 13.68 -6.54 -32.48
N ASN A 94 12.34 -6.53 -32.56
CA ASN A 94 11.46 -7.53 -33.17
C ASN A 94 11.40 -8.94 -32.57
N ARG A 95 10.22 -9.27 -31.97
CA ARG A 95 9.49 -10.56 -31.98
C ARG A 95 8.32 -10.38 -31.00
N GLY A 96 7.11 -9.99 -31.44
CA GLY A 96 6.23 -10.85 -32.22
C GLY A 96 5.46 -11.77 -31.28
N ASP A 97 4.55 -11.25 -30.45
CA ASP A 97 3.36 -11.98 -29.96
C ASP A 97 2.40 -11.07 -29.16
N VAL A 98 1.13 -11.08 -29.56
CA VAL A 98 -0.07 -10.64 -28.80
C VAL A 98 -0.16 -9.17 -28.35
N VAL A 99 -0.83 -8.34 -29.15
CA VAL A 99 -1.16 -6.91 -28.90
C VAL A 99 -2.12 -6.68 -27.72
N VAL A 100 -2.68 -7.74 -27.12
CA VAL A 100 -3.70 -7.63 -26.07
C VAL A 100 -3.11 -7.37 -24.67
N SER A 101 -1.89 -7.83 -24.39
CA SER A 101 -1.30 -7.71 -23.04
C SER A 101 -0.60 -6.36 -22.79
N GLY A 102 -0.12 -5.69 -23.84
CA GLY A 102 0.55 -4.39 -23.73
C GLY A 102 -0.38 -3.27 -23.26
N ASN A 103 -1.62 -3.26 -23.74
CA ASN A 103 -2.57 -2.18 -23.47
C ASN A 103 -3.16 -2.22 -22.05
N LEU A 104 -3.21 -3.39 -21.42
CA LEU A 104 -3.68 -3.52 -20.04
C LEU A 104 -2.65 -2.99 -19.04
N ASN A 105 -1.38 -3.33 -19.24
CA ASN A 105 -0.31 -2.86 -18.36
C ASN A 105 -0.17 -1.34 -18.44
N THR A 106 -0.22 -0.77 -19.65
CA THR A 106 -0.17 0.69 -19.84
C THR A 106 -1.40 1.41 -19.30
N LEU A 107 -2.60 0.82 -19.38
CA LEU A 107 -3.80 1.38 -18.76
C LEU A 107 -3.72 1.38 -17.23
N ILE A 108 -3.20 0.30 -16.65
CA ILE A 108 -3.01 0.18 -15.19
C ILE A 108 -2.02 1.24 -14.70
N GLU A 109 -0.92 1.44 -15.43
CA GLU A 109 0.09 2.47 -15.11
C GLU A 109 -0.46 3.88 -15.27
N ALA A 110 -1.16 4.17 -16.36
CA ALA A 110 -1.77 5.49 -16.60
C ALA A 110 -2.84 5.83 -15.55
N THR A 111 -3.64 4.84 -15.12
CA THR A 111 -4.63 5.02 -14.04
C THR A 111 -3.97 5.33 -12.71
N ARG A 112 -2.82 4.71 -12.42
CA ARG A 112 -2.05 4.96 -11.20
C ARG A 112 -1.34 6.32 -11.20
N SER A 113 -0.89 6.77 -12.37
CA SER A 113 -0.23 8.07 -12.54
C SER A 113 -1.21 9.24 -12.72
N GLY A 114 -2.51 8.98 -12.87
CA GLY A 114 -3.51 10.01 -13.17
C GLY A 114 -3.41 10.60 -14.58
N ASP A 115 -2.74 9.90 -15.51
CA ASP A 115 -2.54 10.36 -16.89
C ASP A 115 -3.81 10.10 -17.72
N THR A 116 -4.73 11.06 -17.66
CA THR A 116 -6.01 11.02 -18.38
C THR A 116 -5.87 11.01 -19.90
N ASP A 117 -4.80 11.59 -20.46
CA ASP A 117 -4.61 11.64 -21.91
C ASP A 117 -4.27 10.28 -22.47
N THR A 118 -3.39 9.54 -21.79
CA THR A 118 -3.04 8.16 -22.15
C THR A 118 -4.24 7.22 -21.95
N ILE A 119 -5.00 7.39 -20.87
CA ILE A 119 -6.24 6.63 -20.62
C ILE A 119 -7.25 6.86 -21.75
N ASN A 120 -7.46 8.12 -22.17
CA ASN A 120 -8.43 8.45 -23.21
C ASN A 120 -8.00 7.93 -24.60
N LYS A 121 -6.70 7.95 -24.91
CA LYS A 121 -6.16 7.37 -26.15
C LYS A 121 -6.33 5.85 -26.20
N LEU A 122 -6.05 5.15 -25.10
CA LEU A 122 -6.24 3.69 -25.01
C LEU A 122 -7.72 3.30 -25.13
N LYS A 123 -8.62 4.07 -24.51
CA LYS A 123 -10.08 3.89 -24.66
C LYS A 123 -10.56 4.15 -26.09
N ALA A 124 -9.99 5.15 -26.78
CA ALA A 124 -10.33 5.45 -28.16
C ALA A 124 -9.87 4.35 -29.14
N GLN A 125 -8.72 3.72 -28.88
CA GLN A 125 -8.20 2.60 -29.69
C GLN A 125 -9.11 1.35 -29.61
N SER A 126 -9.66 1.02 -28.44
CA SER A 126 -10.65 -0.06 -28.33
C SER A 126 -11.96 0.21 -29.09
N ASN A 127 -12.32 1.48 -29.31
CA ASN A 127 -13.52 1.84 -30.07
C ASN A 127 -13.31 1.84 -31.59
N SER A 128 -12.07 1.98 -32.08
CA SER A 128 -11.78 1.90 -33.53
C SER A 128 -11.76 0.47 -34.09
N GLU A 129 -11.66 -0.56 -33.24
CA GLU A 129 -11.64 -1.97 -33.67
C GLU A 129 -13.05 -2.59 -33.78
N GLN A 130 -14.09 -1.91 -33.27
CA GLN A 130 -15.48 -2.40 -33.33
C GLN A 130 -16.23 -2.01 -34.63
N ASN A 131 -15.69 -1.10 -35.46
CA ASN A 131 -16.38 -0.62 -36.67
C ASN A 131 -15.73 -1.11 -37.98
N ASN A 132 -15.26 -2.36 -38.03
CA ASN A 132 -14.84 -2.98 -39.29
C ASN A 132 -15.22 -4.46 -39.40
N THR A 133 -16.20 -4.92 -38.62
CA THR A 133 -16.88 -6.20 -38.89
C THR A 133 -18.28 -5.87 -39.39
N TYR A 134 -18.67 -6.44 -40.54
CA TYR A 134 -19.88 -6.19 -41.33
C TYR A 134 -19.80 -5.12 -42.43
N SER A 135 -18.89 -5.33 -43.38
CA SER A 135 -19.25 -5.16 -44.80
C SER A 135 -18.55 -6.21 -45.65
N SER A 136 -19.25 -7.33 -45.85
CA SER A 136 -19.35 -8.04 -47.13
C SER A 136 -20.06 -9.37 -46.92
N PHE A 137 -21.32 -9.45 -47.32
CA PHE A 137 -21.83 -10.50 -48.20
C PHE A 137 -22.88 -9.88 -49.11
#